data_AF-A0A519TZV5-F1
#
_entry.id   AF-A0A519TZV5-F1
#
_cell.length_a   1.000
_cell.length_b   1.000
_cell.length_c   1.000
_cell.angle_alpha   90.00
_cell.angle_beta   90.00
_cell.angle_gamma   90.00
#
_symmetry.space_group_name_H-M   'P 1'
#
loop_
_entity.id
_entity.type
_entity.pdbx_description
1 polymer ?
#
loop_
_entity_poly.entity_id
_entity_poly.type
_entity_poly.pdbx_seq_one_letter_code
_entity_poly.pdbx_strand_id
1 'polypeptide(L)' 'MLLAHVRRRSKWALLELVNAILYVLKNGCLWRDVPGEFPPWGTVYWYFSKWQQEGVLDEINACLVVDCRENAKKKRSLVA' A
#
# COMPACT_ATOMS: atom_id res chain seq x y z
N MET A 1 0.00 -13.82 3.72
CA MET A 1 -1.37 -14.19 4.20
C MET A 1 -2.36 -13.01 4.16
N LEU A 2 -1.91 -11.76 4.29
CA LEU A 2 -2.75 -10.55 4.40
C LEU A 2 -3.65 -10.23 3.18
N LEU A 3 -3.31 -10.73 1.99
CA LEU A 3 -4.08 -10.51 0.77
C LEU A 3 -5.29 -11.46 0.62
N ALA A 4 -5.44 -12.45 1.50
CA ALA A 4 -6.46 -13.49 1.39
C ALA A 4 -7.89 -13.03 1.75
N HIS A 5 -8.05 -11.90 2.45
CA HIS A 5 -9.37 -11.36 2.78
C HIS A 5 -10.08 -10.71 1.58
N VAL A 6 -9.33 -10.39 0.50
CA VAL A 6 -9.88 -9.85 -0.74
C VAL A 6 -10.35 -11.00 -1.65
N ARG A 7 -11.55 -11.51 -1.38
CA ARG A 7 -12.15 -12.63 -2.13
C ARG A 7 -12.61 -12.30 -3.57
N ARG A 8 -12.60 -11.04 -4.01
CA ARG A 8 -12.83 -10.69 -5.42
C ARG A 8 -11.49 -10.64 -6.16
N ARG A 9 -11.41 -11.34 -7.30
CA ARG A 9 -10.33 -11.09 -8.28
C ARG A 9 -10.51 -9.67 -8.82
N SER A 10 -9.79 -8.71 -8.22
CA SER A 10 -9.65 -7.38 -8.80
C SER A 10 -8.97 -7.50 -10.16
N LYS A 11 -9.36 -6.67 -11.13
CA LYS A 11 -8.60 -6.49 -12.38
C LYS A 11 -7.15 -6.06 -12.08
N TRP A 12 -6.95 -5.34 -10.98
CA TRP A 12 -5.68 -4.75 -10.56
C TRP A 12 -4.98 -5.61 -9.53
N ALA A 13 -3.67 -5.74 -9.65
CA ALA A 13 -2.89 -6.46 -8.65
C ALA A 13 -2.97 -5.72 -7.30
N LEU A 14 -3.03 -6.48 -6.20
CA LEU A 14 -3.15 -5.88 -4.86
C LEU A 14 -1.94 -5.00 -4.51
N LEU A 15 -0.76 -5.36 -5.02
CA LEU A 15 0.45 -4.56 -4.87
C LEU A 15 0.31 -3.19 -5.57
N GLU A 16 -0.31 -3.12 -6.75
CA GLU A 16 -0.54 -1.84 -7.46
C GLU A 16 -1.50 -0.95 -6.68
N LEU A 17 -2.53 -1.53 -6.06
CA LEU A 17 -3.45 -0.80 -5.20
C LEU A 17 -2.74 -0.26 -3.95
N VAL A 18 -1.93 -1.09 -3.28
CA VAL A 18 -1.13 -0.64 -2.12
C VAL A 18 -0.17 0.45 -2.53
N ASN A 19 0.53 0.32 -3.66
CA ASN A 19 1.44 1.35 -4.17
C ASN A 19 0.72 2.66 -4.47
N ALA A 20 -0.46 2.61 -5.08
CA ALA A 20 -1.27 3.80 -5.35
C ALA A 20 -1.74 4.49 -4.06
N ILE A 21 -2.19 3.71 -3.07
CA ILE A 21 -2.57 4.24 -1.74
C ILE A 21 -1.36 4.91 -1.08
N LEU A 22 -0.21 4.22 -1.03
CA LEU A 22 1.01 4.77 -0.44
C LEU A 22 1.50 6.01 -1.19
N TYR A 23 1.33 6.08 -2.51
CA TYR A 23 1.64 7.26 -3.29
C TYR A 23 0.80 8.46 -2.84
N VAL A 24 -0.52 8.29 -2.71
CA VAL A 24 -1.41 9.36 -2.23
C VAL A 24 -1.03 9.80 -0.82
N LEU A 25 -0.83 8.85 0.09
CA LEU A 25 -0.49 9.15 1.49
C LEU A 25 0.89 9.82 1.65
N LYS A 26 1.87 9.43 0.84
CA LYS A 26 3.23 10.00 0.88
C LYS A 26 3.28 11.42 0.30
N ASN A 27 2.61 11.64 -0.83
CA ASN A 27 2.70 12.91 -1.56
C ASN A 27 1.61 13.91 -1.16
N GLY A 28 0.56 13.46 -0.47
CA GLY A 28 -0.55 14.31 -0.04
C GLY A 28 -1.41 14.85 -1.19
N CYS A 29 -1.45 14.14 -2.34
CA CYS A 29 -2.27 14.58 -3.47
C CYS A 29 -3.75 14.25 -3.28
N LEU A 30 -4.61 14.96 -4.01
CA LEU A 30 -6.02 14.61 -4.10
C LEU A 30 -6.16 13.23 -4.77
N TRP A 31 -7.12 12.42 -4.31
CA TRP A 31 -7.36 11.10 -4.90
C TRP A 31 -7.57 11.15 -6.41
N ARG A 32 -8.22 12.21 -6.93
CA ARG A 32 -8.47 12.40 -8.37
C ARG A 32 -7.23 12.73 -9.18
N ASP A 33 -6.14 13.12 -8.52
CA ASP A 33 -4.87 13.51 -9.14
C ASP A 33 -3.85 12.36 -9.11
N VAL A 34 -4.30 11.14 -8.78
CA VAL A 34 -3.47 9.94 -8.87
C VAL A 34 -3.00 9.76 -10.33
N PRO A 35 -1.68 9.56 -10.56
CA PRO A 35 -1.14 9.34 -11.90
C PRO A 35 -1.82 8.19 -12.62
N GLY A 36 -2.01 8.31 -13.94
CA GLY A 36 -2.71 7.31 -14.76
C GLY A 36 -2.00 5.95 -14.90
N GLU A 37 -0.75 5.84 -14.44
CA GLU A 37 -0.02 4.57 -14.33
C GLU A 37 -0.56 3.69 -13.19
N PHE A 38 -1.26 4.28 -12.24
CA PHE A 38 -1.93 3.56 -11.16
C PHE A 38 -3.36 3.13 -11.54
N PRO A 39 -3.95 2.18 -10.79
CA PRO A 39 -5.36 1.88 -10.92
C PRO A 39 -6.24 3.15 -10.81
N PRO A 40 -7.42 3.17 -11.45
CA PRO A 40 -8.31 4.32 -11.42
C PRO A 40 -8.60 4.78 -9.99
N TRP A 41 -8.54 6.10 -9.76
CA TRP A 41 -8.65 6.68 -8.42
C TRP A 41 -9.85 6.18 -7.62
N GLY A 42 -11.01 5.98 -8.26
CA GLY A 42 -12.21 5.49 -7.59
C GLY A 42 -12.05 4.07 -7.05
N THR A 43 -11.28 3.22 -7.75
CA THR A 43 -10.94 1.87 -7.28
C THR A 43 -9.95 1.95 -6.11
N VAL A 44 -8.91 2.77 -6.24
CA VAL A 44 -7.91 2.97 -5.18
C VAL A 44 -8.58 3.47 -3.90
N TYR A 45 -9.43 4.50 -4.01
CA TYR A 45 -10.17 5.06 -2.89
C TYR A 45 -11.13 4.06 -2.25
N TRP A 46 -11.85 3.26 -3.06
CA TRP A 46 -12.73 2.22 -2.53
C TRP A 46 -11.95 1.20 -1.68
N TYR A 47 -10.80 0.74 -2.16
CA TYR A 47 -9.93 -0.17 -1.40
C TYR A 47 -9.37 0.49 -0.15
N PHE A 48 -8.91 1.74 -0.24
CA PHE A 48 -8.44 2.51 0.91
C PHE A 48 -9.53 2.59 1.99
N SER A 49 -10.72 3.07 1.64
CA SER A 49 -11.82 3.24 2.60
C SER A 49 -12.23 1.90 3.22
N LYS A 50 -12.28 0.83 2.42
CA LYS A 50 -12.64 -0.50 2.91
C LYS A 50 -11.58 -1.04 3.88
N TRP A 51 -10.31 -1.00 3.48
CA TRP A 51 -9.21 -1.52 4.30
C TRP A 51 -8.95 -0.69 5.55
N GLN A 52 -9.25 0.60 5.52
CA GLN A 52 -9.20 1.45 6.70
C GLN A 52 -10.23 1.03 7.74
N GLN A 53 -11.45 0.66 7.31
CA GLN A 53 -12.51 0.17 8.20
C GLN A 53 -12.21 -1.25 8.72
N GLU A 54 -11.57 -2.07 7.90
CA GLU A 54 -11.19 -3.45 8.26
C GLU A 54 -9.88 -3.54 9.06
N GLY A 55 -9.15 -2.43 9.26
CA GLY A 55 -7.85 -2.40 9.95
C GLY A 55 -6.68 -3.00 9.15
N VAL A 56 -6.91 -3.38 7.88
CA VAL A 56 -5.93 -4.02 7.00
C VAL A 56 -4.74 -3.09 6.71
N LEU A 57 -4.97 -1.77 6.63
CA LEU A 57 -3.90 -0.80 6.42
C LEU A 57 -2.91 -0.78 7.60
N ASP A 58 -3.39 -0.94 8.83
CA ASP A 58 -2.55 -0.98 10.02
C ASP A 58 -1.68 -2.24 10.04
N GLU A 59 -2.24 -3.38 9.62
CA GLU A 59 -1.50 -4.64 9.48
C GLU A 59 -0.40 -4.54 8.39
N ILE A 60 -0.74 -3.96 7.23
CA ILE A 60 0.22 -3.71 6.15
C ILE A 60 1.34 -2.80 6.65
N ASN A 61 0.99 -1.71 7.34
CA ASN A 61 1.98 -0.77 7.87
C ASN A 61 2.90 -1.43 8.91
N ALA A 62 2.34 -2.23 9.82
CA ALA A 62 3.11 -2.97 10.81
C ALA A 62 4.14 -3.91 10.15
N CYS A 63 3.72 -4.64 9.11
CA CYS A 63 4.62 -5.50 8.32
C CYS A 63 5.73 -4.68 7.64
N LEU A 64 5.37 -3.60 6.95
CA LEU A 64 6.33 -2.75 6.24
C LEU A 64 7.35 -2.10 7.19
N VAL A 65 6.95 -1.74 8.41
CA VAL A 65 7.86 -1.18 9.41
C VAL A 65 8.89 -2.22 9.85
N VAL A 66 8.50 -3.47 10.06
CA VAL A 66 9.43 -4.56 10.38
C VAL A 66 10.42 -4.75 9.23
N ASP A 67 9.93 -4.86 8.00
CA ASP A 67 10.76 -5.02 6.80
C ASP A 67 11.74 -3.85 6.62
N CYS A 68 11.27 -2.61 6.82
CA CYS A 68 12.12 -1.41 6.76
C CYS A 68 13.24 -1.45 7.81
N ARG A 69 12.93 -1.87 9.04
CA ARG A 69 13.93 -1.98 10.11
C ARG A 69 14.99 -3.03 9.79
N GLU A 70 14.60 -4.18 9.26
CA GLU A 70 15.54 -5.23 8.86
C GLU A 70 16.43 -4.79 7.70
N ASN A 71 15.84 -4.16 6.69
CA ASN A 71 16.58 -3.67 5.52
C ASN A 71 17.52 -2.51 5.88
N ALA A 72 17.15 -1.65 6.84
CA ALA A 72 18.03 -0.60 7.35
C ALA A 72 19.28 -1.18 8.06
N LYS A 73 19.12 -2.28 8.82
CA LYS A 73 20.25 -2.98 9.46
C LYS A 73 21.22 -3.54 8.41
N LYS A 74 20.70 -4.17 7.35
CA LYS A 74 21.50 -4.70 6.24
C LYS A 74 22.28 -3.61 5.49
N LYS A 75 21.66 -2.44 5.22
CA LYS A 75 22.36 -1.30 4.62
C LYS A 75 23.49 -0.78 5.50
N ARG A 76 23.27 -0.69 6.82
CA ARG A 76 24.30 -0.24 7.76
C ARG A 76 25.51 -1.17 7.80
N SER A 77 25.31 -2.49 7.70
CA SER A 77 26.41 -3.46 7.64
C SER A 77 27.15 -3.51 6.29
N LEU A 78 26.53 -3.00 5.22
CA LEU A 78 27.18 -2.92 3.89
C LEU A 78 27.97 -1.61 3.69
N VAL A 79 27.74 -0.62 4.54
CA VAL A 79 28.34 0.72 4.46
C VAL A 79 29.35 0.96 5.60
N ALA A 80 29.47 0.03 6.55
CA ALA A 80 30.48 0.00 7.60
C ALA A 80 31.60 -0.97 7.21
#